data_AF-A0A4V1WQT6-F1
#
_entry.id   AF-A0A4V1WQT6-F1
#
_cell.length_a   1.000
_cell.length_b   1.000
_cell.length_c   1.000
_cell.angle_alpha   90.00
_cell.angle_beta   90.00
_cell.angle_gamma   90.00
#
_symmetry.space_group_name_H-M   'P 1'
#
loop_
_entity.id
_entity.type
_entity.pdbx_description
1 polymer ?
#
loop_
_entity_poly.entity_id
_entity_poly.type
_entity_poly.pdbx_seq_one_letter_code
_entity_poly.pdbx_strand_id
1 'polypeptide(L)'
;MPSLSEQHVPNQTQFRPPRTVTSKRRAESHNPPETTDSQNPQERVPIGVIYSNGGPGDQFVCSDPTCSGITFNRVPDLKRHHSSLHDRGKQFWCPVDDCSRSKNGNGKPFPRKDKMSDHLEAVHFDRINS
;
A
#
# COMPACT_ATOMS: atom_id res chain seq x y z
N MET A 1 -10.51 -21.58 57.08
CA MET A 1 -11.06 -22.63 56.19
C MET A 1 -10.61 -22.30 54.76
N PRO A 2 -10.23 -23.33 53.98
CA PRO A 2 -9.12 -23.37 53.00
C PRO A 2 -9.39 -22.56 51.73
N SER A 3 -8.41 -21.86 51.13
CA SER A 3 -7.37 -22.38 50.20
C SER A 3 -7.96 -23.16 49.03
N LEU A 4 -7.95 -22.58 47.83
CA LEU A 4 -7.81 -23.32 46.56
C LEU A 4 -7.24 -22.37 45.50
N SER A 5 -5.94 -22.54 45.31
CA SER A 5 -5.17 -22.22 44.12
C SER A 5 -5.85 -22.71 42.84
N GLU A 6 -6.08 -21.81 41.88
CA GLU A 6 -6.30 -22.20 40.49
C GLU A 6 -5.11 -21.80 39.64
N GLN A 7 -4.57 -22.82 39.01
CA GLN A 7 -3.26 -22.91 38.41
C GLN A 7 -3.32 -22.45 36.96
N HIS A 8 -2.19 -21.93 36.50
CA HIS A 8 -1.92 -21.61 35.10
C HIS A 8 -2.21 -22.80 34.19
N VAL A 9 -2.99 -22.56 33.12
CA VAL A 9 -3.01 -23.40 31.92
C VAL A 9 -2.22 -22.69 30.81
N PRO A 10 -1.01 -23.16 30.44
CA PRO A 10 -0.37 -22.66 29.23
C PRO A 10 -1.11 -23.20 28.00
N ASN A 11 -1.66 -22.27 27.21
CA ASN A 11 -2.33 -22.54 25.95
C ASN A 11 -1.31 -23.10 24.94
N GLN A 12 -1.37 -24.42 24.74
CA GLN A 12 -0.50 -25.15 23.84
C GLN A 12 -0.69 -24.67 22.40
N THR A 13 0.35 -24.05 21.87
CA THR A 13 0.51 -23.60 20.48
C THR A 13 0.35 -24.79 19.53
N GLN A 14 -0.81 -24.91 18.90
CA GLN A 14 -1.01 -25.85 17.81
C GLN A 14 -0.32 -25.32 16.55
N PHE A 15 0.89 -25.80 16.29
CA PHE A 15 1.57 -25.62 15.02
C PHE A 15 0.82 -26.39 13.92
N ARG A 16 0.02 -25.69 13.11
CA ARG A 16 -0.55 -26.24 11.88
C ARG A 16 0.55 -26.27 10.81
N PRO A 17 0.84 -27.42 10.18
CA PRO A 17 1.79 -27.47 9.07
C PRO A 17 1.23 -26.69 7.86
N PRO A 18 2.09 -25.98 7.10
CA PRO A 18 1.66 -25.32 5.87
C PRO A 18 1.26 -26.39 4.84
N ARG A 19 0.00 -26.31 4.37
CA ARG A 19 -0.45 -27.03 3.18
C ARG A 19 0.27 -26.45 1.96
N THR A 20 1.26 -27.16 1.46
CA THR A 20 1.88 -26.91 0.17
C THR A 20 0.88 -27.23 -0.94
N VAL A 21 0.18 -26.22 -1.42
CA VAL A 21 -0.57 -26.30 -2.68
C VAL A 21 0.41 -26.09 -3.84
N THR A 22 0.94 -27.19 -4.37
CA THR A 22 1.70 -27.21 -5.62
C THR A 22 0.78 -26.87 -6.78
N SER A 23 0.58 -25.58 -7.01
CA SER A 23 -0.11 -25.08 -8.20
C SER A 23 0.88 -25.10 -9.37
N LYS A 24 0.86 -26.20 -10.13
CA LYS A 24 1.43 -26.26 -11.48
C LYS A 24 0.63 -25.29 -12.36
N ARG A 25 1.05 -24.04 -12.46
CA ARG A 25 0.54 -23.12 -13.47
C ARG A 25 1.38 -23.27 -14.74
N ARG A 26 0.66 -23.72 -15.76
CA ARG A 26 1.05 -23.89 -17.15
C ARG A 26 1.69 -22.59 -17.66
N ALA A 27 2.87 -22.70 -18.26
CA ALA A 27 3.51 -21.62 -18.99
C ALA A 27 2.72 -21.40 -20.29
N GLU A 28 1.73 -20.51 -20.25
CA GLU A 28 1.13 -19.97 -21.46
C GLU A 28 2.02 -18.82 -21.94
N SER A 29 2.79 -19.11 -22.99
CA SER A 29 3.55 -18.17 -23.78
C SER A 29 2.57 -17.26 -24.54
N HIS A 30 2.08 -16.23 -23.84
CA HIS A 30 1.48 -15.08 -24.48
C HIS A 30 2.61 -14.09 -24.75
N ASN A 31 2.99 -13.99 -26.03
CA ASN A 31 3.73 -12.83 -26.51
C ASN A 31 2.91 -11.58 -26.14
N PRO A 32 3.45 -10.61 -25.39
CA PRO A 32 2.73 -9.37 -25.16
C PRO A 32 2.56 -8.66 -26.51
N PRO A 33 1.36 -8.13 -26.82
CA PRO A 33 1.21 -7.30 -27.99
C PRO A 33 2.09 -6.05 -27.81
N GLU A 34 3.03 -5.86 -28.73
CA GLU A 34 3.82 -4.65 -28.86
C GLU A 34 2.90 -3.49 -29.24
N THR A 35 2.18 -2.94 -28.26
CA THR A 35 1.57 -1.63 -28.38
C THR A 35 2.70 -0.61 -28.28
N THR A 36 3.04 -0.07 -29.44
CA THR A 36 3.84 1.14 -29.60
C THR A 36 3.08 2.30 -28.96
N ASP A 37 3.17 2.46 -27.64
CA ASP A 37 2.75 3.68 -26.96
C ASP A 37 4.02 4.45 -26.61
N SER A 38 4.22 5.57 -27.32
CA SER A 38 5.25 6.57 -27.07
C SER A 38 5.05 7.26 -25.72
N GLN A 39 5.13 6.50 -24.62
CA GLN A 39 5.17 7.04 -23.28
C GLN A 39 6.60 7.47 -23.01
N ASN A 40 6.80 8.79 -23.17
CA ASN A 40 7.82 9.62 -22.53
C ASN A 40 8.62 8.85 -21.46
N PRO A 41 9.94 8.64 -21.63
CA PRO A 41 10.74 7.85 -20.70
C PRO A 41 10.57 8.43 -19.30
N GLN A 42 9.85 7.69 -18.45
CA GLN A 42 9.49 8.06 -17.08
C GLN A 42 10.63 8.83 -16.42
N GLU A 43 10.53 10.17 -16.39
CA GLU A 43 11.54 11.02 -15.77
C GLU A 43 11.73 10.50 -14.35
N ARG A 44 12.93 9.98 -14.07
CA ARG A 44 13.23 9.44 -12.74
C ARG A 44 13.43 10.61 -11.81
N VAL A 45 12.35 11.04 -11.17
CA VAL A 45 12.40 12.10 -10.18
C VAL A 45 13.00 11.55 -8.88
N PRO A 46 14.04 12.18 -8.31
CA PRO A 46 14.58 11.80 -7.02
C PRO A 46 13.53 12.04 -5.92
N ILE A 47 13.14 10.98 -5.21
CA ILE A 47 12.17 11.05 -4.11
C ILE A 47 12.82 11.34 -2.74
N GLY A 48 14.14 11.15 -2.65
CA GLY A 48 14.90 11.21 -1.41
C GLY A 48 16.38 10.91 -1.56
N VAL A 49 17.12 11.13 -0.48
CA VAL A 49 18.57 10.86 -0.34
C VAL A 49 18.82 9.74 0.67
N ILE A 50 19.91 9.01 0.47
CA ILE A 50 20.33 7.91 1.36
C ILE A 50 21.62 8.33 2.05
N TYR A 51 21.61 8.33 3.38
CA TYR A 51 22.80 8.50 4.21
C TYR A 51 23.25 7.13 4.69
N SER A 52 24.41 6.67 4.21
CA SER A 52 25.03 5.41 4.60
C SER A 52 26.46 5.64 5.04
N ASN A 53 26.84 5.02 6.16
CA ASN A 53 28.22 4.99 6.64
C ASN A 53 28.86 3.60 6.41
N GLY A 54 28.31 2.77 5.51
CA GLY A 54 28.82 1.43 5.21
C GLY A 54 28.50 0.36 6.27
N GLY A 55 27.59 0.65 7.21
CA GLY A 55 27.12 -0.27 8.25
C GLY A 55 25.61 -0.52 8.18
N PRO A 56 25.07 -1.45 9.00
CA PRO A 56 23.64 -1.70 9.06
C PRO A 56 22.93 -0.52 9.76
N GLY A 57 22.44 0.45 8.98
CA GLY A 57 21.78 1.63 9.54
C GLY A 57 21.54 2.76 8.55
N ASP A 58 21.30 2.43 7.27
CA ASP A 58 21.05 3.45 6.25
C ASP A 58 19.82 4.28 6.60
N GLN A 59 19.97 5.60 6.54
CA GLN A 59 18.88 6.54 6.75
C GLN A 59 18.40 7.08 5.41
N PHE A 60 17.10 7.01 5.19
CA PHE A 60 16.44 7.48 3.98
C PHE A 60 15.70 8.77 4.32
N VAL A 61 15.95 9.83 3.57
CA VAL A 61 15.40 11.18 3.85
C VAL A 61 14.68 11.68 2.62
N CYS A 62 13.55 12.36 2.79
CA CYS A 62 12.83 12.96 1.67
C CYS A 62 13.58 14.18 1.12
N SER A 63 13.58 14.34 -0.21
CA SER A 63 14.25 15.46 -0.88
C SER A 63 13.45 16.77 -0.80
N ASP A 64 12.17 16.73 -0.44
CA ASP A 64 11.33 17.91 -0.37
C ASP A 64 11.64 18.79 0.85
N PRO A 65 11.77 20.12 0.68
CA PRO A 65 12.09 21.04 1.78
C PRO A 65 10.99 21.10 2.84
N THR A 66 9.74 20.82 2.47
CA THR A 66 8.60 20.73 3.39
C THR A 66 8.66 19.52 4.31
N CYS A 67 9.48 18.52 3.97
CA CYS A 67 9.66 17.28 4.72
C CYS A 67 11.06 17.20 5.37
N SER A 68 11.76 18.33 5.43
CA SER A 68 13.04 18.46 6.11
C SER A 68 12.93 17.99 7.57
N GLY A 69 13.76 17.01 7.94
CA GLY A 69 13.79 16.40 9.26
C GLY A 69 13.11 15.03 9.37
N ILE A 70 12.39 14.56 8.34
CA ILE A 70 11.80 13.22 8.34
C ILE A 70 12.82 12.20 7.81
N THR A 71 13.25 11.30 8.68
CA THR A 71 14.15 10.19 8.36
C THR A 71 13.39 8.87 8.45
N PHE A 72 13.71 7.93 7.56
CA PHE A 72 13.17 6.59 7.53
C PHE A 72 14.32 5.59 7.65
N ASN A 73 14.07 4.46 8.30
CA ASN A 73 15.02 3.35 8.37
C ASN A 73 14.86 2.35 7.21
N ARG A 74 13.88 2.57 6.32
CA ARG A 74 13.57 1.68 5.19
C ARG A 74 13.14 2.47 3.97
N VAL A 75 13.64 2.08 2.80
CA VAL A 75 13.20 2.56 1.48
C VAL A 75 11.67 2.50 1.26
N PRO A 76 10.93 1.41 1.59
CA PRO A 76 9.48 1.36 1.39
C PRO A 76 8.72 2.46 2.13
N ASP A 77 9.18 2.87 3.30
CA ASP A 77 8.53 3.93 4.08
C ASP A 77 8.71 5.30 3.41
N LEU A 78 9.92 5.59 2.91
CA LEU A 78 10.19 6.78 2.11
C LEU A 78 9.33 6.82 0.83
N LYS A 79 9.21 5.69 0.12
CA LYS A 79 8.35 5.60 -1.06
C LYS A 79 6.88 5.90 -0.72
N ARG A 80 6.38 5.32 0.36
CA ARG A 80 5.00 5.55 0.84
C ARG A 80 4.79 7.00 1.24
N HIS A 81 5.75 7.61 1.92
CA HIS A 81 5.72 9.02 2.28
C HIS A 81 5.59 9.90 1.03
N HIS A 82 6.50 9.71 0.07
CA HIS A 82 6.50 10.49 -1.17
C HIS A 82 5.20 10.31 -1.96
N SER A 83 4.72 9.08 -2.11
CA SER A 83 3.47 8.80 -2.82
C SER A 83 2.21 9.36 -2.13
N SER A 84 2.30 9.72 -0.84
CA SER A 84 1.15 10.24 -0.09
C SER A 84 1.13 11.76 -0.01
N LEU A 85 2.30 12.39 0.07
CA LEU A 85 2.42 13.83 0.29
C LEU A 85 2.83 14.60 -0.98
N HIS A 86 3.60 13.96 -1.85
CA HIS A 86 4.24 14.61 -3.00
C HIS A 86 3.67 14.14 -4.33
N ASP A 87 3.09 12.94 -4.39
CA ASP A 87 2.29 12.49 -5.55
C ASP A 87 0.88 13.12 -5.54
N ARG A 88 0.83 14.46 -5.57
CA ARG A 88 -0.40 15.27 -5.62
C ARG A 88 -1.13 15.18 -6.96
N GLY A 89 -0.54 14.52 -7.96
CA GLY A 89 -1.10 14.36 -9.30
C GLY A 89 -2.19 13.29 -9.40
N LYS A 90 -2.23 12.32 -8.48
CA LYS A 90 -3.25 11.26 -8.48
C LYS A 90 -4.34 11.55 -7.46
N GLN A 91 -5.34 12.31 -7.90
CA GLN A 91 -6.61 12.39 -7.18
C GLN A 91 -7.37 11.07 -7.35
N PHE A 92 -7.61 10.38 -6.24
CA PHE A 92 -8.39 9.14 -6.26
C PHE A 92 -9.85 9.52 -6.06
N TRP A 93 -10.66 9.41 -7.12
CA TRP A 93 -12.10 9.67 -7.08
C TRP A 93 -12.88 8.35 -6.96
N CYS A 94 -14.06 8.40 -6.34
CA CYS A 94 -14.96 7.25 -6.40
C CYS A 94 -15.40 7.01 -7.86
N PRO A 95 -15.29 5.78 -8.41
CA PRO A 95 -15.73 5.46 -9.78
C PRO A 95 -17.25 5.42 -9.97
N VAL A 96 -18.05 5.52 -8.90
CA VAL A 96 -19.51 5.48 -8.98
C VAL A 96 -20.04 6.90 -9.23
N ASP A 97 -20.58 7.18 -10.43
CA ASP A 97 -21.03 8.52 -10.85
C ASP A 97 -22.09 9.16 -9.93
N ASP A 98 -22.87 8.35 -9.22
CA ASP A 98 -23.91 8.77 -8.28
C ASP A 98 -23.41 8.94 -6.83
N CYS A 99 -22.09 8.84 -6.60
CA CYS A 99 -21.50 9.03 -5.28
C CYS A 99 -21.12 10.49 -5.05
N SER A 100 -21.42 11.03 -3.87
CA SER A 100 -21.02 12.40 -3.50
C SER A 100 -19.50 12.62 -3.54
N ARG A 101 -18.67 11.56 -3.47
CA ARG A 101 -17.20 11.62 -3.60
C ARG A 101 -16.69 11.16 -4.98
N SER A 102 -17.58 11.09 -5.97
CA SER A 102 -17.23 10.87 -7.38
C SER A 102 -16.65 12.13 -8.01
N LYS A 103 -16.02 11.98 -9.18
CA LYS A 103 -15.52 13.11 -10.00
C LYS A 103 -16.66 14.07 -10.40
N ASN A 104 -17.87 13.54 -10.56
CA ASN A 104 -19.08 14.32 -10.84
C ASN A 104 -19.82 14.78 -9.57
N GLY A 105 -19.41 14.33 -8.39
CA GLY A 105 -19.98 14.72 -7.12
C GLY A 105 -19.32 15.99 -6.55
N ASN A 106 -20.01 16.68 -5.65
CA ASN A 106 -19.51 17.90 -5.01
C ASN A 106 -18.46 17.64 -3.91
N GLY A 107 -17.95 16.40 -3.81
CA GLY A 107 -17.05 15.95 -2.75
C GLY A 107 -15.57 16.24 -3.04
N LYS A 108 -14.73 15.84 -2.08
CA LYS A 108 -13.28 15.94 -2.20
C LYS A 108 -12.68 14.62 -2.68
N PRO A 109 -11.63 14.64 -3.51
CA PRO A 109 -10.90 13.44 -3.89
C PRO A 109 -10.22 12.83 -2.67
N PHE A 110 -10.06 11.51 -2.69
CA PHE A 110 -9.31 10.80 -1.68
C PHE A 110 -7.82 11.07 -1.86
N PRO A 111 -7.07 11.29 -0.77
CA PRO A 111 -5.63 11.51 -0.83
C PRO A 111 -4.85 10.25 -1.21
N ARG A 112 -5.45 9.06 -1.04
CA ARG A 112 -4.80 7.76 -1.26
C ARG A 112 -5.80 6.71 -1.76
N LYS A 113 -5.29 5.73 -2.52
CA LYS A 113 -6.09 4.60 -3.05
C LYS A 113 -6.72 3.76 -1.95
N ASP A 114 -6.00 3.48 -0.85
CA ASP A 114 -6.54 2.69 0.26
C ASP A 114 -7.81 3.29 0.86
N LYS A 115 -7.86 4.61 1.03
CA LYS A 115 -9.05 5.30 1.54
C LYS A 115 -10.21 5.32 0.56
N MET A 116 -9.92 5.36 -0.74
CA MET A 116 -10.93 5.19 -1.77
C MET A 116 -11.49 3.75 -1.74
N SER A 117 -10.63 2.74 -1.64
CA SER A 117 -11.04 1.33 -1.55
C SER A 117 -11.87 1.03 -0.29
N ASP A 118 -11.46 1.53 0.86
CA ASP A 118 -12.20 1.44 2.12
C ASP A 118 -13.61 2.07 1.98
N HIS A 119 -13.70 3.25 1.33
CA HIS A 119 -15.00 3.84 1.01
C HIS A 119 -15.85 2.99 0.07
N LEU A 120 -15.23 2.39 -0.96
CA LEU A 120 -15.92 1.51 -1.89
C LEU A 120 -16.50 0.28 -1.17
N GLU A 121 -15.74 -0.33 -0.26
CA GLU A 121 -16.21 -1.45 0.55
C GLU A 121 -17.30 -1.04 1.54
N ALA A 122 -17.18 0.13 2.18
CA ALA A 122 -18.14 0.57 3.18
C ALA A 122 -19.46 1.10 2.58
N VAL A 123 -19.40 1.77 1.43
CA VAL A 123 -20.53 2.52 0.84
C VAL A 123 -21.08 1.85 -0.42
N HIS A 124 -20.25 1.12 -1.16
CA HIS A 124 -20.60 0.52 -2.44
C HIS A 124 -20.44 -1.02 -2.46
N PHE A 125 -20.40 -1.67 -1.30
CA PHE A 125 -20.28 -3.13 -1.17
C PHE A 125 -21.18 -3.91 -2.15
N ASP A 126 -22.44 -3.49 -2.25
CA ASP A 126 -23.47 -4.13 -3.07
C ASP A 126 -23.30 -3.88 -4.58
N ARG A 127 -22.74 -2.71 -4.96
CA ARG A 127 -22.53 -2.28 -6.35
C ARG A 127 -21.23 -2.80 -6.98
N ILE A 128 -20.33 -3.37 -6.18
CA ILE A 128 -19.02 -3.88 -6.66
C ILE A 128 -19.05 -5.40 -6.92
N ASN A 129 -20.03 -6.11 -6.35
CA ASN A 129 -20.14 -7.57 -6.43
C ASN A 129 -21.32 -8.09 -7.27
N SER A 130 -21.93 -7.25 -8.11
CA SER A 130 -23.03 -7.61 -9.02
C SER A 130 -22.64 -7.46 -10.48
#